data_AF-A0A168MBT3-F1
#
_entry.id   AF-A0A168MBT3-F1
#
_cell.length_a   1.000
_cell.length_b   1.000
_cell.length_c   1.000
_cell.angle_alpha   90.00
_cell.angle_beta   90.00
_cell.angle_gamma   90.00
#
_symmetry.space_group_name_H-M   'P 1'
#
loop_
_entity.id
_entity.type
_entity.pdbx_description
1 polymer ?
#
loop_
_entity_poly.entity_id
_entity_poly.type
_entity_poly.pdbx_seq_one_letter_code
_entity_poly.pdbx_strand_id
1 'polypeptide(L)'
;MQAAVEHIERQLAVAKKSWAEYEERAHIAEAALAKYQQDVGKTQKYEQEIKEKNLLIGKLRHEAIILNEHLVEAMRKLKEETSESNVDRQLITNLLVGFLMAPRGDRKRYDILTIISNVLQLTEEQKEQIGLSRPKHGSPGGNSNTTAFSPITSPILDKPPQKESFTDAWISFLLKESSPLRRNRSAVTLSNTAKDEDSIDL
;
A
#
# COMPACT_ATOMS: atom_id res chain seq x y z
N MET A 1 24.26 -34.26 -96.48
CA MET A 1 24.20 -32.84 -96.05
C MET A 1 22.91 -32.50 -95.32
N GLN A 2 21.73 -32.89 -95.81
CA GLN A 2 20.44 -32.54 -95.17
C GLN A 2 20.29 -32.99 -93.70
N ALA A 3 20.71 -34.21 -93.34
CA ALA A 3 20.62 -34.70 -91.95
C ALA A 3 21.50 -33.91 -90.95
N ALA A 4 22.64 -33.36 -91.41
CA ALA A 4 23.51 -32.54 -90.57
C ALA A 4 22.90 -31.15 -90.33
N VAL A 5 22.27 -30.57 -91.37
CA VAL A 5 21.53 -29.30 -91.27
C VAL A 5 20.37 -29.46 -90.28
N GLU A 6 19.58 -30.52 -90.40
CA GLU A 6 18.45 -30.79 -89.51
C GLU A 6 18.87 -30.99 -88.04
N HIS A 7 20.01 -31.66 -87.80
CA HIS A 7 20.55 -31.81 -86.44
C HIS A 7 20.99 -30.46 -85.85
N ILE A 8 21.64 -29.61 -86.64
CA ILE A 8 22.05 -28.26 -86.22
C ILE A 8 20.82 -27.39 -85.94
N GLU A 9 19.77 -27.47 -86.76
CA GLU A 9 18.51 -26.75 -86.53
C GLU A 9 17.83 -27.17 -85.23
N ARG A 10 17.82 -28.47 -84.89
CA ARG A 10 17.30 -28.95 -83.60
C ARG A 10 18.13 -28.45 -82.43
N GLN A 11 19.46 -28.49 -82.52
CA GLN A 11 20.33 -27.96 -81.47
C GLN A 11 20.13 -26.46 -81.27
N LEU A 12 19.94 -25.71 -82.36
CA LEU A 12 19.65 -24.28 -82.33
C LEU A 12 18.29 -24.00 -81.67
N ALA A 13 17.26 -24.79 -81.98
CA ALA A 13 15.95 -24.69 -81.35
C ALA A 13 16.01 -24.98 -79.83
N VAL A 14 16.75 -26.01 -79.43
CA VAL A 14 16.96 -26.34 -78.01
C VAL A 14 17.74 -25.23 -77.30
N ALA A 15 18.79 -24.71 -77.91
CA ALA A 15 19.58 -23.61 -77.36
C ALA A 15 18.77 -22.31 -77.21
N LYS A 16 17.89 -22.01 -78.17
CA LYS A 16 16.96 -20.86 -78.07
C LYS A 16 15.96 -21.03 -76.92
N LYS A 17 15.42 -22.25 -76.76
CA LYS A 17 14.47 -22.54 -75.68
C LYS A 17 15.13 -22.40 -74.31
N SER A 18 16.30 -23.02 -74.11
CA SER A 18 17.01 -22.90 -72.83
C SER A 18 17.46 -21.46 -72.57
N TRP A 19 17.85 -20.70 -73.60
CA TRP A 19 18.17 -19.28 -73.45
C TRP A 19 16.97 -18.47 -72.95
N ALA A 20 15.77 -18.67 -73.50
CA ALA A 20 14.55 -18.01 -73.02
C ALA A 20 14.21 -18.41 -71.57
N GLU A 21 14.39 -19.68 -71.20
CA GLU A 21 14.18 -20.14 -69.81
C GLU A 21 15.18 -19.48 -68.83
N TYR A 22 16.44 -19.27 -69.25
CA TYR A 22 17.43 -18.57 -68.44
C TYR A 22 17.14 -17.06 -68.33
N GLU A 23 16.67 -16.43 -69.41
CA GLU A 23 16.25 -15.03 -69.42
C GLU A 23 15.05 -14.80 -68.48
N GLU A 24 14.03 -15.66 -68.55
CA GLU A 24 12.89 -15.60 -67.63
C GLU A 24 13.34 -15.80 -66.17
N ARG A 25 14.21 -16.78 -65.91
CA ARG A 25 14.74 -17.01 -64.55
C ARG A 25 15.58 -15.84 -64.04
N ALA A 26 16.36 -15.20 -64.92
CA ALA A 26 17.12 -14.01 -64.58
C ALA A 26 16.18 -12.84 -64.21
N HIS A 27 15.13 -12.60 -65.01
CA HIS A 27 14.14 -11.57 -64.71
C HIS A 27 13.40 -11.81 -63.39
N ILE A 28 13.02 -13.05 -63.10
CA ILE A 28 12.39 -13.40 -61.82
C ILE A 28 13.35 -13.14 -60.65
N ALA A 29 14.62 -13.53 -60.81
CA ALA A 29 15.64 -13.31 -59.77
C ALA A 29 15.90 -11.81 -59.53
N GLU A 30 15.98 -11.01 -60.59
CA GLU A 30 16.14 -9.55 -60.50
C GLU A 30 14.93 -8.88 -59.84
N ALA A 31 13.70 -9.29 -60.20
CA ALA A 31 12.48 -8.79 -59.58
C ALA A 31 12.41 -9.13 -58.08
N ALA A 32 12.82 -10.35 -57.70
CA ALA A 32 12.92 -10.74 -56.30
C ALA A 32 13.98 -9.92 -55.55
N LEU A 33 15.15 -9.71 -56.16
CA LEU A 33 16.23 -8.91 -55.59
C LEU A 33 15.78 -7.46 -55.35
N ALA A 34 15.11 -6.84 -56.32
CA ALA A 34 14.55 -5.50 -56.18
C ALA A 34 13.55 -5.40 -55.02
N LYS A 35 12.68 -6.42 -54.86
CA LYS A 35 11.76 -6.50 -53.71
C LYS A 35 12.51 -6.60 -52.38
N TYR A 36 13.51 -7.48 -52.29
CA TYR A 36 14.32 -7.61 -51.07
C TYR A 36 15.08 -6.33 -50.73
N GLN A 37 15.62 -5.62 -51.73
CA GLN A 37 16.26 -4.32 -51.52
C GLN A 37 15.27 -3.29 -50.96
N GLN A 38 14.04 -3.26 -51.48
CA GLN A 38 12.99 -2.39 -50.95
C GLN A 38 12.65 -2.74 -49.50
N ASP A 39 12.51 -4.03 -49.18
CA ASP A 39 12.16 -4.49 -47.84
C ASP A 39 13.29 -4.26 -46.84
N VAL A 40 14.55 -4.44 -47.24
CA VAL A 40 15.73 -4.05 -46.43
C VAL A 40 15.70 -2.56 -46.11
N GLY A 41 15.37 -1.71 -47.08
CA GLY A 41 15.21 -0.27 -46.84
C GLY A 41 14.09 0.07 -45.86
N LYS A 42 12.98 -0.68 -45.87
CA LYS A 42 11.91 -0.53 -44.87
C LYS A 42 12.36 -1.00 -43.48
N THR A 43 13.07 -2.12 -43.40
CA THR A 43 13.60 -2.65 -42.13
C THR A 43 14.53 -1.66 -41.45
N GLN A 44 15.40 -0.96 -42.20
CA GLN A 44 16.26 0.08 -41.64
C GLN A 44 15.46 1.24 -41.03
N LYS A 45 14.37 1.67 -41.67
CA LYS A 45 13.47 2.70 -41.12
C LYS A 45 12.80 2.22 -39.84
N TYR A 46 12.29 1.00 -39.83
CA TYR A 46 11.68 0.43 -38.62
C TYR A 46 12.69 0.26 -37.50
N GLU A 47 13.94 -0.08 -37.79
CA GLU A 47 14.99 -0.15 -36.77
C GLU A 47 15.25 1.22 -36.12
N GLN A 48 15.26 2.29 -36.92
CA GLN A 48 15.38 3.66 -36.41
C GLN A 48 14.17 4.04 -35.54
N GLU A 49 12.95 3.80 -36.01
CA GLU A 49 11.73 4.06 -35.23
C GLU A 49 11.69 3.28 -33.92
N ILE A 50 12.15 2.02 -33.91
CA ILE A 50 12.23 1.20 -32.70
C ILE A 50 13.23 1.79 -31.71
N LYS A 51 14.39 2.27 -32.17
CA LYS A 51 15.40 2.93 -31.31
C LYS A 51 14.83 4.21 -30.70
N GLU A 52 14.14 5.03 -31.49
CA GLU A 52 13.49 6.26 -31.00
C GLU A 52 12.39 5.97 -29.97
N LYS A 53 11.52 4.99 -30.25
CA LYS A 53 10.47 4.56 -29.32
C LYS A 53 11.05 3.99 -28.03
N ASN A 54 12.12 3.20 -28.11
CA ASN A 54 12.82 2.69 -26.93
C ASN A 54 13.42 3.81 -26.07
N LEU A 55 13.99 4.85 -26.70
CA LEU A 55 14.48 6.01 -25.98
C LEU A 55 13.34 6.76 -25.27
N LEU A 56 12.20 6.92 -25.92
CA LEU A 56 11.01 7.55 -25.32
C LEU A 56 10.48 6.72 -24.15
N ILE A 57 10.41 5.40 -24.29
CA ILE A 57 10.03 4.48 -23.19
C ILE A 57 10.99 4.65 -22.01
N GLY A 58 12.30 4.78 -22.26
CA GLY A 58 13.29 5.04 -21.22
C GLY A 58 13.02 6.35 -20.46
N LYS A 59 12.73 7.44 -21.19
CA LYS A 59 12.38 8.75 -20.59
C LYS A 59 11.12 8.66 -19.75
N LEU A 60 10.04 8.10 -20.30
CA LEU A 60 8.76 7.96 -19.59
C LEU A 60 8.90 7.07 -18.35
N ARG A 61 9.70 6.01 -18.40
CA ARG A 61 10.00 5.18 -17.22
C ARG A 61 10.74 5.98 -16.15
N HIS A 62 11.73 6.79 -16.53
CA HIS A 62 12.45 7.62 -15.57
C HIS A 62 11.53 8.68 -14.94
N GLU A 63 10.69 9.35 -15.73
CA GLU A 63 9.70 10.30 -15.23
C GLU A 63 8.69 9.64 -14.28
N ALA A 64 8.21 8.44 -14.61
CA ALA A 64 7.31 7.69 -13.74
C ALA A 64 7.97 7.31 -12.41
N ILE A 65 9.26 6.94 -12.43
CA ILE A 65 10.02 6.66 -11.20
C ILE A 65 10.15 7.92 -10.34
N ILE A 66 10.54 9.06 -10.93
CA ILE A 66 10.66 10.34 -10.22
C ILE A 66 9.31 10.74 -9.61
N LEU A 67 8.22 10.62 -10.38
CA LEU A 67 6.90 10.99 -9.89
C LEU A 67 6.46 10.10 -8.72
N ASN A 68 6.81 8.81 -8.75
CA ASN A 68 6.54 7.92 -7.63
C ASN A 68 7.37 8.30 -6.40
N GLU A 69 8.63 8.69 -6.57
CA GLU A 69 9.46 9.22 -5.48
C GLU A 69 8.83 10.47 -4.85
N HIS A 70 8.42 11.45 -5.67
CA HIS A 70 7.71 12.64 -5.18
C HIS A 70 6.42 12.30 -4.43
N LEU A 71 5.65 11.32 -4.91
CA LEU A 71 4.44 10.86 -4.24
C LEU A 71 4.78 10.27 -2.87
N VAL A 72 5.77 9.39 -2.81
CA VAL A 72 6.22 8.75 -1.56
C VAL A 72 6.73 9.81 -0.57
N GLU A 73 7.50 10.80 -1.04
CA GLU A 73 7.94 11.92 -0.22
C GLU A 73 6.76 12.76 0.29
N ALA A 74 5.79 13.09 -0.56
CA ALA A 74 4.61 13.84 -0.16
C ALA A 74 3.77 13.08 0.87
N MET A 75 3.59 11.77 0.69
CA MET A 75 2.90 10.92 1.67
C MET A 75 3.65 10.85 3.00
N ARG A 76 4.99 10.74 2.96
CA ARG A 76 5.82 10.75 4.16
C ARG A 76 5.67 12.08 4.91
N LYS A 77 5.77 13.19 4.18
CA LYS A 77 5.61 14.53 4.75
C LYS A 77 4.23 14.74 5.35
N LEU A 78 3.17 14.29 4.69
CA LEU A 78 1.80 14.35 5.24
C LEU A 78 1.70 13.57 6.55
N LYS A 79 2.28 12.37 6.61
CA LYS A 79 2.30 11.54 7.83
C LYS A 79 3.07 12.21 8.97
N GLU A 80 4.18 12.86 8.66
CA GLU A 80 4.94 13.67 9.64
C GLU A 80 4.09 14.85 10.13
N GLU A 81 3.49 15.63 9.22
CA GLU A 81 2.57 16.75 9.57
C GLU A 81 1.36 16.29 10.40
N THR A 82 0.83 15.08 10.17
CA THR A 82 -0.27 14.55 10.99
C THR A 82 0.19 14.16 12.40
N SER A 83 1.43 13.67 12.55
CA SER A 83 2.02 13.34 13.85
C SER A 83 2.49 14.58 14.63
N GLU A 84 2.76 15.67 13.93
CA GLU A 84 3.13 16.97 14.50
C GLU A 84 1.91 17.80 14.95
N SER A 85 0.90 17.17 15.55
CA SER A 85 -0.01 17.86 16.48
C SER A 85 0.76 18.30 17.74
N ASN A 86 1.83 19.07 17.56
CA ASN A 86 2.73 19.59 18.57
C ASN A 86 1.98 20.68 19.33
N VAL A 87 1.27 20.27 20.38
CA VAL A 87 0.61 21.21 21.28
C VAL A 87 1.70 21.94 22.09
N ASP A 88 1.64 23.26 22.15
CA ASP A 88 2.61 24.08 22.89
C ASP A 88 2.64 23.68 24.39
N ARG A 89 3.84 23.30 24.85
CA ARG A 89 4.11 22.91 26.23
C ARG A 89 3.75 24.01 27.21
N GLN A 90 3.98 25.28 26.86
CA GLN A 90 3.69 26.41 27.73
C GLN A 90 2.18 26.62 27.87
N LEU A 91 1.44 26.46 26.78
CA LEU A 91 -0.02 26.52 26.75
C LEU A 91 -0.65 25.43 27.63
N ILE A 92 -0.23 24.17 27.48
CA ILE A 92 -0.72 23.06 28.31
C ILE A 92 -0.41 23.31 29.79
N THR A 93 0.80 23.77 30.10
CA THR A 93 1.22 24.06 31.47
C THR A 93 0.32 25.11 32.11
N ASN A 94 0.03 26.20 31.40
CA ASN A 94 -0.84 27.27 31.89
C ASN A 94 -2.29 26.78 32.10
N LEU A 95 -2.82 25.98 31.18
CA LEU A 95 -4.16 25.40 31.31
C LEU A 95 -4.27 24.45 32.51
N LEU A 96 -3.26 23.60 32.74
CA LEU A 96 -3.20 22.69 33.89
C LEU A 96 -3.10 23.44 35.22
N VAL A 97 -2.24 24.46 35.31
CA VAL A 97 -2.12 25.30 36.50
C VAL A 97 -3.44 26.03 36.78
N GLY A 98 -4.05 26.63 35.75
CA GLY A 98 -5.35 27.29 35.87
C GLY A 98 -6.46 26.35 36.34
N PHE A 99 -6.46 25.10 35.86
CA PHE A 99 -7.41 24.08 36.29
C PHE A 99 -7.23 23.66 37.76
N LEU A 100 -5.98 23.48 38.21
CA LEU A 100 -5.67 23.05 39.58
C LEU A 100 -5.92 24.15 40.62
N MET A 101 -5.71 25.42 40.26
CA MET A 101 -6.00 26.56 41.15
C MET A 101 -7.50 26.91 41.22
N ALA A 102 -8.31 26.46 40.26
CA ALA A 102 -9.75 26.74 40.26
C ALA A 102 -10.50 25.94 41.36
N PRO A 103 -11.36 26.59 42.18
CA PRO A 103 -12.17 25.92 43.19
C PRO A 103 -13.05 24.79 42.62
N ARG A 104 -13.23 23.72 43.41
CA ARG A 104 -14.06 22.57 43.02
C ARG A 104 -15.53 23.01 42.89
N GLY A 105 -16.08 22.96 41.67
CA GLY A 105 -17.49 23.27 41.38
C GLY A 105 -17.73 24.61 40.66
N ASP A 106 -16.68 25.38 40.34
CA ASP A 106 -16.82 26.65 39.60
C ASP A 106 -16.99 26.42 38.08
N ARG A 107 -17.80 27.27 37.44
CA ARG A 107 -18.02 27.32 35.99
C ARG A 107 -16.71 27.52 35.23
N LYS A 108 -15.80 28.32 35.79
CA LYS A 108 -14.46 28.58 35.21
C LYS A 108 -13.63 27.30 35.03
N ARG A 109 -13.77 26.36 35.95
CA ARG A 109 -13.05 25.08 35.88
C ARG A 109 -13.56 24.22 34.74
N TYR A 110 -14.89 24.22 34.52
CA TYR A 110 -15.52 23.54 33.40
C TYR A 110 -15.11 24.17 32.06
N ASP A 111 -15.05 25.50 32.00
CA ASP A 111 -14.60 26.23 30.80
C ASP A 111 -13.14 25.88 30.44
N ILE A 112 -12.24 25.87 31.43
CA ILE A 112 -10.84 25.46 31.24
C ILE A 112 -10.75 24.00 30.78
N LEU A 113 -11.51 23.10 31.39
CA LEU A 113 -11.54 21.68 31.02
C LEU A 113 -12.08 21.46 29.58
N THR A 114 -13.05 22.27 29.16
CA THR A 114 -13.57 22.29 27.78
C THR A 114 -12.49 22.74 26.79
N ILE A 115 -11.74 23.79 27.13
CA ILE A 115 -10.63 24.27 26.31
C ILE A 115 -9.54 23.20 26.18
N ILE A 116 -9.14 22.58 27.29
CA ILE A 116 -8.19 21.46 27.31
C ILE A 116 -8.68 20.32 26.41
N SER A 117 -9.95 19.95 26.51
CA SER A 117 -10.53 18.89 25.69
C SER A 117 -10.48 19.18 24.20
N ASN A 118 -10.70 20.43 23.79
CA ASN A 118 -10.66 20.84 22.39
C ASN A 118 -9.22 20.93 21.87
N VAL A 119 -8.29 21.44 22.67
CA VAL A 119 -6.87 21.57 22.31
C VAL A 119 -6.20 20.21 22.17
N LEU A 120 -6.51 19.25 23.05
CA LEU A 120 -5.96 17.89 23.02
C LEU A 120 -6.78 16.91 22.19
N GLN A 121 -7.87 17.36 21.56
CA GLN A 121 -8.79 16.52 20.77
C GLN A 121 -9.22 15.25 21.51
N LEU A 122 -9.58 15.39 22.80
CA LEU A 122 -9.95 14.25 23.64
C LEU A 122 -11.16 13.50 23.07
N THR A 123 -11.12 12.17 23.09
CA THR A 123 -12.24 11.32 22.68
C THR A 123 -13.40 11.45 23.67
N GLU A 124 -14.62 11.08 23.25
CA GLU A 124 -15.80 11.21 24.12
C GLU A 124 -15.66 10.39 25.42
N GLU A 125 -15.01 9.22 25.35
CA GLU A 125 -14.68 8.40 26.52
C GLU A 125 -13.76 9.14 27.52
N GLN A 126 -12.77 9.89 27.01
CA GLN A 126 -11.87 10.68 27.86
C GLN A 126 -12.60 11.88 28.46
N LYS A 127 -13.54 12.49 27.72
CA LYS A 127 -14.41 13.57 28.23
C LYS A 127 -15.31 13.11 29.37
N GLU A 128 -15.79 11.87 29.31
CA GLU A 128 -16.56 11.26 30.40
C GLU A 128 -15.68 11.03 31.64
N GLN A 129 -14.46 10.53 31.46
CA GLN A 129 -13.51 10.30 32.57
C GLN A 129 -13.07 11.57 33.29
N ILE A 130 -12.90 12.68 32.58
CA ILE A 130 -12.58 13.98 33.19
C ILE A 130 -13.82 14.69 33.78
N GLY A 131 -15.01 14.10 33.62
CA GLY A 131 -16.27 14.63 34.13
C GLY A 131 -16.83 15.81 33.33
N LEU A 132 -16.43 15.98 32.06
CA LEU A 132 -16.95 17.00 31.15
C LEU A 132 -18.35 16.62 30.64
N SER A 133 -18.56 15.34 30.29
CA SER A 133 -19.85 14.76 29.95
C SER A 133 -20.30 13.79 31.05
N ARG A 134 -21.54 13.96 31.54
CA ARG A 134 -22.17 12.95 32.39
C ARG A 134 -22.70 11.83 31.49
N PRO A 135 -22.53 10.55 31.86
CA PRO A 135 -23.02 9.44 31.05
C PRO A 135 -24.53 9.62 30.84
N LYS A 136 -24.94 9.79 29.57
CA LYS A 136 -26.35 9.72 29.19
C LYS A 136 -26.76 8.25 29.11
N HIS A 137 -26.72 7.54 30.25
CA HIS A 137 -27.44 6.29 30.39
C HIS A 137 -28.86 6.63 30.84
N GLY A 138 -29.79 6.50 29.89
CA GLY A 138 -31.24 6.70 29.97
C GLY A 138 -31.84 7.18 31.29
N SER A 139 -32.25 8.46 31.33
CA SER A 139 -33.42 8.86 32.10
C SER A 139 -34.14 9.99 31.35
N PRO A 140 -35.27 9.71 30.70
CA PRO A 140 -36.16 10.76 30.24
C PRO A 140 -37.20 11.03 31.33
N GLY A 141 -37.24 12.28 31.81
CA GLY A 141 -38.47 12.89 32.34
C GLY A 141 -38.86 12.51 33.77
N GLY A 142 -38.98 13.52 34.61
CA GLY A 142 -39.44 13.39 35.98
C GLY A 142 -40.94 13.12 36.13
N ASN A 143 -41.31 12.97 37.41
CA ASN A 143 -42.63 12.86 38.03
C ASN A 143 -43.15 11.43 38.27
N SER A 144 -42.89 10.92 39.48
CA SER A 144 -43.91 10.21 40.25
C SER A 144 -43.52 10.15 41.74
N ASN A 145 -44.34 10.79 42.56
CA ASN A 145 -44.46 10.53 43.99
C ASN A 145 -45.02 9.12 44.19
N THR A 146 -44.34 8.25 44.93
CA THR A 146 -45.03 7.27 45.81
C THR A 146 -44.08 6.74 46.87
N THR A 147 -44.43 7.04 48.11
CA THR A 147 -44.04 6.39 49.36
C THR A 147 -44.38 4.90 49.36
N ALA A 148 -43.46 4.03 49.82
CA ALA A 148 -43.84 2.79 50.50
C ALA A 148 -42.67 2.22 51.31
N PHE A 149 -42.88 2.19 52.62
CA PHE A 149 -42.17 1.40 53.62
C PHE A 149 -42.34 -0.10 53.34
N SER A 150 -41.27 -0.90 53.44
CA SER A 150 -41.28 -2.11 54.30
C SER A 150 -39.87 -2.69 54.50
N PRO A 151 -39.61 -3.34 55.65
CA PRO A 151 -38.26 -3.61 56.14
C PRO A 151 -37.87 -5.10 56.12
N ILE A 152 -36.59 -5.34 56.47
CA ILE A 152 -35.97 -6.58 56.96
C ILE A 152 -35.69 -7.69 55.93
N THR A 153 -34.41 -7.92 55.64
CA THR A 153 -33.69 -9.18 55.95
C THR A 153 -32.22 -9.04 55.57
N SER A 154 -31.34 -9.03 56.56
CA SER A 154 -29.90 -9.27 56.38
C SER A 154 -29.63 -10.77 56.19
N PRO A 155 -28.58 -11.14 55.46
CA PRO A 155 -27.49 -11.78 56.18
C PRO A 155 -26.12 -11.20 55.84
N ILE A 156 -25.33 -11.10 56.90
CA ILE A 156 -23.87 -11.00 56.98
C ILE A 156 -23.16 -11.72 55.83
N LEU A 157 -22.34 -11.01 55.04
CA LEU A 157 -21.03 -11.47 54.56
C LEU A 157 -20.23 -10.33 53.90
N ASP A 158 -19.02 -10.11 54.42
CA ASP A 158 -17.82 -9.56 53.79
C ASP A 158 -17.78 -8.11 53.24
N LYS A 159 -17.16 -7.26 54.08
CA LYS A 159 -16.07 -6.32 53.77
C LYS A 159 -15.95 -5.87 52.29
N PRO A 160 -16.06 -4.55 51.97
CA PRO A 160 -15.91 -4.09 50.60
C PRO A 160 -14.51 -4.48 50.06
N PRO A 161 -14.39 -4.93 48.79
CA PRO A 161 -13.07 -5.10 48.19
C PRO A 161 -12.40 -3.73 48.20
N GLN A 162 -11.33 -3.62 48.99
CA GLN A 162 -10.45 -2.48 48.90
C GLN A 162 -10.04 -2.36 47.44
N LYS A 163 -10.28 -1.16 46.90
CA LYS A 163 -9.71 -0.67 45.65
C LYS A 163 -8.28 -1.19 45.58
N GLU A 164 -8.01 -2.11 44.67
CA GLU A 164 -6.63 -2.38 44.26
C GLU A 164 -6.08 -1.00 43.88
N SER A 165 -5.13 -0.53 44.69
CA SER A 165 -4.58 0.81 44.54
C SER A 165 -4.04 0.90 43.13
N PHE A 166 -4.22 2.02 42.44
CA PHE A 166 -3.65 2.25 41.11
C PHE A 166 -2.15 1.89 41.08
N THR A 167 -1.46 2.06 42.20
CA THR A 167 -0.09 1.61 42.43
C THR A 167 0.09 0.09 42.29
N ASP A 168 -0.81 -0.74 42.81
CA ASP A 168 -0.72 -2.21 42.68
C ASP A 168 -0.99 -2.67 41.24
N ALA A 169 -1.96 -2.05 40.55
CA ALA A 169 -2.18 -2.31 39.13
C ALA A 169 -0.95 -1.93 38.30
N TRP A 170 -0.33 -0.79 38.60
CA TRP A 170 0.88 -0.31 37.94
C TRP A 170 2.12 -1.16 38.26
N ILE A 171 2.26 -1.63 39.52
CA ILE A 171 3.30 -2.57 39.93
C ILE A 171 3.12 -3.90 39.20
N SER A 172 1.89 -4.43 39.09
CA SER A 172 1.62 -5.69 38.37
C SER A 172 1.94 -5.58 36.89
N PHE A 173 1.67 -4.42 36.28
CA PHE A 173 1.98 -4.15 34.88
C PHE A 173 3.50 -4.11 34.66
N LEU A 174 4.23 -3.37 35.51
CA LEU A 174 5.69 -3.29 35.45
C LEU A 174 6.35 -4.65 35.67
N LEU A 175 5.83 -5.46 36.59
CA LEU A 175 6.35 -6.81 36.84
C LEU A 175 6.07 -7.77 35.68
N LYS A 176 4.94 -7.58 34.99
CA LYS A 176 4.55 -8.36 33.81
C LYS A 176 5.38 -8.00 32.58
N GLU A 177 5.60 -6.72 32.33
CA GLU A 177 6.45 -6.21 31.24
C GLU A 177 7.94 -6.49 31.46
N SER A 178 8.42 -6.42 32.70
CA SER A 178 9.85 -6.64 33.00
C SER A 178 10.27 -8.12 33.01
N SER A 179 9.34 -9.07 32.89
CA SER A 179 9.67 -10.50 32.80
C SER A 179 10.29 -10.85 31.44
N PRO A 180 11.60 -11.14 31.33
CA PRO A 180 12.26 -11.35 30.06
C PRO A 180 12.22 -12.84 29.70
N LEU A 181 11.04 -13.41 29.41
CA LEU A 181 10.99 -14.76 28.83
C LEU A 181 9.66 -15.13 28.15
N ARG A 182 9.27 -14.45 27.06
CA ARG A 182 8.56 -15.07 25.91
C ARG A 182 8.73 -14.22 24.65
N ARG A 183 9.95 -14.17 24.12
CA ARG A 183 10.21 -13.78 22.73
C ARG A 183 10.77 -15.02 22.02
N ASN A 184 10.17 -15.40 20.89
CA ASN A 184 10.49 -16.51 20.00
C ASN A 184 10.08 -17.95 20.40
N ARG A 185 8.84 -18.31 20.04
CA ARG A 185 8.49 -19.66 19.53
C ARG A 185 7.35 -19.53 18.50
N SER A 186 7.68 -19.00 17.33
CA SER A 186 6.82 -19.10 16.14
C SER A 186 7.61 -18.70 14.89
N ALA A 187 8.72 -19.40 14.67
CA ALA A 187 9.35 -19.51 13.36
C ALA A 187 10.00 -20.89 13.31
N VAL A 188 9.89 -21.57 12.16
CA VAL A 188 10.30 -22.96 11.88
C VAL A 188 9.22 -24.00 12.15
N THR A 189 8.22 -24.03 11.26
CA THR A 189 7.76 -25.27 10.61
C THR A 189 6.90 -24.87 9.40
N LEU A 190 7.27 -25.41 8.23
CA LEU A 190 6.53 -25.57 6.95
C LEU A 190 7.60 -25.58 5.83
N SER A 191 8.28 -26.72 5.64
CA SER A 191 7.95 -27.76 4.65
C SER A 191 8.36 -27.38 3.22
N ASN A 192 9.65 -27.55 2.91
CA ASN A 192 10.14 -27.58 1.55
C ASN A 192 10.05 -29.02 1.04
N THR A 193 8.90 -29.38 0.48
CA THR A 193 8.69 -30.65 -0.24
C THR A 193 7.77 -30.37 -1.42
N ALA A 194 8.34 -29.96 -2.56
CA ALA A 194 7.75 -30.18 -3.88
C ALA A 194 8.67 -29.67 -4.99
N LYS A 195 9.09 -30.62 -5.83
CA LYS A 195 9.21 -30.54 -7.30
C LYS A 195 10.45 -29.87 -7.88
N ASP A 196 11.31 -30.71 -8.47
CA ASP A 196 11.57 -30.81 -9.93
C ASP A 196 12.60 -31.96 -10.05
N GLU A 197 12.27 -33.22 -10.38
CA GLU A 197 11.74 -33.78 -11.64
C GLU A 197 12.43 -33.20 -12.88
N ASP A 198 13.77 -33.26 -12.90
CA ASP A 198 14.58 -33.24 -14.12
C ASP A 198 15.49 -34.48 -14.13
N SER A 199 15.01 -35.56 -14.76
CA SER A 199 15.85 -36.69 -15.18
C SER A 199 15.15 -37.44 -16.30
N ILE A 200 15.32 -36.96 -17.53
CA ILE A 200 15.08 -37.75 -18.75
C ILE A 200 16.39 -37.71 -19.54
N ASP A 201 17.25 -38.69 -19.25
CA ASP A 201 18.25 -39.18 -20.18
C ASP A 201 17.82 -40.60 -20.56
N LEU A 202 17.32 -40.75 -21.79
CA LEU A 202 17.47 -41.89 -22.73
C LEU A 202 16.54 -41.73 -23.94
#